data_AF-A0A5J4VTT2-F1
#
_entry.id   AF-A0A5J4VTT2-F1
#
_cell.length_a   1.000
_cell.length_b   1.000
_cell.length_c   1.000
_cell.angle_alpha   90.00
_cell.angle_beta   90.00
_cell.angle_gamma   90.00
#
_symmetry.space_group_name_H-M   'P 1'
#
loop_
_entity.id
_entity.type
_entity.pdbx_description
1 polymer ?
#
loop_
_entity_poly.entity_id
_entity_poly.type
_entity_poly.pdbx_seq_one_letter_code
_entity_poly.pdbx_strand_id
1 'polypeptide(L)'
;MLEELYTQNLQVLQLIVIKLQLQTAYLSTIRHLMEGIQKVEQIKEDVMLYWNVDTNGYIDLQIWKEYCKSKVELSADCICNPQSTSYPLAYCLRDKQCKYDLIHQTPSNCPCLSTKDPRAGGTCPAYCVKGNVTENCVCDSNITGYSVGQCQNEKTCKFDLIHQSNATCPCLSTADPRVNGTCPAYCIKENLTSDCICDSNITGYSVEQCQNEKKCKYDLIHQSNATCPCLSTADPRANGTCPGYCIRGYATSDCICDTNLSSYPVDSCLKEKKCQFELINQNTSDCPCQVTGDPRAGGACPAYCVKGQVTSECVCDYNIPDYSITQCQKEKKCKFDLADQTNVTCPCLSTGDPRAGKGQCPAYCTSEDQPNQSCVCDSNPNAQYPPQTCQSEKKCTANSNSTVPKDSCTCSRTNYPTGCKCPTDSSQLNGIPQNRCECLKTGDPRANGICPAYCIKGQVTANCERRNYASLIQYINLLVTVHV
;
A
#
# COMPACT_ATOMS: atom_id res chain seq x y z
N MET A 1 -1.13 -80.28 -101.79
CA MET A 1 -0.68 -78.95 -101.30
C MET A 1 -0.92 -78.71 -99.81
N LEU A 2 -2.15 -78.49 -99.31
CA LEU A 2 -2.35 -78.18 -97.88
C LEU A 2 -2.02 -79.37 -96.93
N GLU A 3 -2.37 -80.60 -97.30
CA GLU A 3 -2.02 -81.79 -96.52
C GLU A 3 -0.51 -82.10 -96.52
N GLU A 4 0.17 -81.86 -97.64
CA GLU A 4 1.64 -82.02 -97.72
C GLU A 4 2.37 -81.01 -96.86
N LEU A 5 1.90 -79.75 -96.83
CA LEU A 5 2.44 -78.71 -95.97
C LEU A 5 2.22 -79.04 -94.48
N TYR A 6 1.05 -79.59 -94.13
CA TYR A 6 0.76 -80.05 -92.77
C TYR A 6 1.68 -81.20 -92.35
N THR A 7 1.95 -82.13 -93.25
CA THR A 7 2.78 -83.32 -92.98
C THR A 7 4.25 -82.93 -92.83
N GLN A 8 4.76 -82.02 -93.68
CA GLN A 8 6.10 -81.44 -93.52
C GLN A 8 6.24 -80.68 -92.20
N ASN A 9 5.26 -79.85 -91.83
CA ASN A 9 5.29 -79.13 -90.56
C ASN A 9 5.27 -80.09 -89.35
N LEU A 10 4.52 -81.19 -89.43
CA LEU A 10 4.49 -82.19 -88.36
C LEU A 10 5.83 -82.91 -88.20
N GLN A 11 6.51 -83.24 -89.32
CA GLN A 11 7.85 -83.83 -89.29
C GLN A 11 8.89 -82.87 -88.72
N VAL A 12 8.83 -81.58 -89.08
CA VAL A 12 9.69 -80.54 -88.51
C VAL A 12 9.45 -80.40 -87.01
N LEU A 13 8.19 -80.41 -86.57
CA LEU A 13 7.84 -80.35 -85.15
C LEU A 13 8.38 -81.54 -84.36
N GLN A 14 8.25 -82.75 -84.91
CA GLN A 14 8.81 -83.97 -84.29
C GLN A 14 10.34 -83.89 -84.17
N LEU A 15 11.03 -83.38 -85.19
CA LEU A 15 12.48 -83.17 -85.14
C LEU A 15 12.89 -82.12 -84.08
N ILE A 16 12.11 -81.06 -83.91
CA ILE A 16 12.33 -80.06 -82.86
C ILE A 16 12.15 -80.67 -81.47
N VAL A 17 11.11 -81.49 -81.27
CA VAL A 17 10.85 -82.17 -79.99
C VAL A 17 11.99 -83.13 -79.65
N ILE A 18 12.49 -83.90 -80.61
CA ILE A 18 13.63 -84.81 -80.41
C ILE A 18 14.89 -84.03 -80.04
N LYS A 19 15.17 -82.91 -80.72
CA LYS A 19 16.32 -82.04 -80.37
C LYS A 19 16.22 -81.48 -78.95
N LEU A 20 15.02 -81.06 -78.53
CA LEU A 20 14.79 -80.54 -77.18
C LEU A 20 14.94 -81.62 -76.10
N GLN A 21 14.54 -82.87 -76.39
CA GLN A 21 14.74 -84.00 -75.48
C GLN A 21 16.22 -84.37 -75.35
N LEU A 22 16.98 -84.36 -76.45
CA LEU A 22 18.43 -84.56 -76.41
C LEU A 22 19.14 -83.44 -75.63
N GLN A 23 18.71 -82.20 -75.79
CA GLN A 23 19.28 -81.05 -75.08
C GLN A 23 19.00 -81.10 -73.57
N THR A 24 17.79 -81.52 -73.17
CA THR A 24 17.45 -81.67 -71.75
C THR A 24 18.20 -82.86 -71.12
N ALA A 25 18.36 -83.98 -71.83
CA ALA A 25 19.19 -85.08 -71.36
C ALA A 25 20.66 -84.66 -71.16
N TYR A 26 21.24 -83.94 -72.13
CA TYR A 26 22.61 -83.43 -72.04
C TYR A 26 22.81 -82.47 -70.87
N LEU A 27 21.88 -81.54 -70.65
CA LEU A 27 21.93 -80.61 -69.51
C LEU A 27 21.77 -81.32 -68.16
N SER A 28 20.97 -82.38 -68.09
CA SER A 28 20.85 -83.22 -66.88
C SER A 28 22.16 -83.91 -66.55
N THR A 29 22.84 -84.47 -67.55
CA THR A 29 24.17 -85.08 -67.36
C THR A 29 25.22 -84.06 -66.91
N ILE A 30 25.21 -82.85 -67.49
CA ILE A 30 26.09 -81.76 -67.03
C ILE A 30 25.78 -81.39 -65.57
N ARG A 31 24.51 -81.31 -65.17
CA ARG A 31 24.14 -81.00 -63.78
C ARG A 31 24.70 -82.04 -62.81
N HIS A 32 24.56 -83.32 -63.10
CA HIS A 32 25.13 -84.38 -62.26
C HIS A 32 26.67 -84.38 -62.24
N LEU A 33 27.31 -84.04 -63.36
CA LEU A 33 28.77 -83.84 -63.40
C LEU A 33 29.18 -82.64 -62.54
N MET A 34 28.45 -81.52 -62.59
CA MET A 34 28.73 -80.35 -61.75
C MET A 34 28.49 -80.62 -60.26
N GLU A 35 27.43 -81.36 -59.90
CA GLU A 35 27.21 -81.83 -58.52
C GLU A 35 28.34 -82.76 -58.05
N GLY A 36 28.85 -83.61 -58.93
CA GLY A 36 30.03 -84.44 -58.68
C GLY A 36 31.30 -83.61 -58.46
N ILE A 37 31.53 -82.61 -59.32
CA ILE A 37 32.67 -81.68 -59.21
C ILE A 37 32.58 -80.86 -57.91
N GLN A 38 31.41 -80.34 -57.56
CA GLN A 38 31.20 -79.64 -56.29
C GLN A 38 31.48 -80.53 -55.09
N LYS A 39 31.07 -81.81 -55.12
CA LYS A 39 31.41 -82.75 -54.05
C LYS A 39 32.91 -83.02 -53.98
N VAL A 40 33.60 -83.08 -55.12
CA VAL A 40 35.07 -83.24 -55.15
C VAL A 40 35.77 -81.99 -54.65
N GLU A 41 35.29 -80.78 -54.98
CA GLU A 41 35.82 -79.52 -54.43
C GLU A 41 35.55 -79.38 -52.92
N GLN A 42 34.37 -79.77 -52.45
CA GLN A 42 34.05 -79.83 -51.02
C GLN A 42 34.99 -80.81 -50.29
N ILE A 43 35.23 -81.99 -50.86
CA ILE A 43 36.21 -82.96 -50.31
C ILE A 43 37.62 -82.38 -50.38
N LYS A 44 37.96 -81.60 -51.41
CA LYS A 44 39.27 -80.94 -51.53
C LYS A 44 39.45 -79.86 -50.47
N GLU A 45 38.44 -79.05 -50.17
CA GLU A 45 38.47 -78.06 -49.08
C GLU A 45 38.50 -78.72 -47.69
N ASP A 46 37.68 -79.75 -47.47
CA ASP A 46 37.67 -80.51 -46.21
C ASP A 46 39.01 -81.23 -45.96
N VAL A 47 39.67 -81.71 -47.02
CA VAL A 47 41.03 -82.27 -46.93
C VAL A 47 42.08 -81.17 -46.77
N MET A 48 41.93 -79.99 -47.39
CA MET A 48 42.90 -78.89 -47.22
C MET A 48 42.87 -78.23 -45.84
N LEU A 49 41.75 -78.31 -45.11
CA LEU A 49 41.62 -77.79 -43.74
C LEU A 49 42.36 -78.64 -42.67
N TYR A 50 42.86 -79.83 -43.04
CA TYR A 50 43.52 -80.75 -42.11
C TYR A 50 45.03 -80.97 -42.37
N TRP A 51 45.61 -80.41 -43.43
CA TRP A 51 47.02 -80.64 -43.77
C TRP A 51 47.66 -79.37 -44.36
N ASN A 52 48.22 -78.50 -43.50
CA ASN A 52 49.19 -77.51 -43.96
C ASN A 52 50.56 -78.17 -44.00
N VAL A 53 51.12 -78.29 -45.20
CA VAL A 53 52.48 -78.76 -45.46
C VAL A 53 53.40 -77.55 -45.50
N ASP A 54 54.48 -77.57 -44.73
CA ASP A 54 55.46 -76.50 -44.78
C ASP A 54 56.29 -76.55 -46.09
N THR A 55 57.13 -75.54 -46.31
CA THR A 55 57.97 -75.38 -47.50
C THR A 55 58.98 -76.51 -47.74
N ASN A 56 59.06 -77.50 -46.84
CA ASN A 56 59.92 -78.68 -46.96
C ASN A 56 59.13 -79.99 -47.11
N GLY A 57 57.78 -79.94 -47.23
CA GLY A 57 56.96 -81.10 -47.55
C GLY A 57 56.65 -82.02 -46.37
N TYR A 58 56.80 -81.56 -45.13
CA TYR A 58 56.37 -82.29 -43.94
C TYR A 58 54.98 -81.80 -43.46
N ILE A 59 54.17 -82.75 -43.01
CA ILE A 59 52.83 -82.51 -42.46
C ILE A 59 52.99 -81.99 -41.03
N ASP A 60 52.52 -80.76 -40.77
CA ASP A 60 52.40 -80.21 -39.42
C ASP A 60 51.06 -80.64 -38.80
N LEU A 61 51.07 -81.75 -38.05
CA LEU A 61 49.96 -82.12 -37.18
C LEU A 61 49.93 -81.11 -36.02
N GLN A 62 48.95 -80.19 -36.01
CA GLN A 62 48.64 -79.31 -34.86
C GLN A 62 48.18 -80.10 -33.62
N ILE A 63 49.06 -80.93 -33.05
CA ILE A 63 48.89 -81.76 -31.83
C ILE A 63 48.84 -80.92 -30.54
N TRP A 64 48.86 -79.60 -30.62
CA TRP A 64 49.10 -78.72 -29.47
C TRP A 64 47.82 -78.08 -28.90
N LYS A 65 46.64 -78.30 -29.50
CA LYS A 65 45.37 -77.75 -28.97
C LYS A 65 44.69 -78.76 -28.05
N GLU A 66 44.71 -78.47 -26.74
CA GLU A 66 44.06 -79.30 -25.73
C GLU A 66 42.52 -79.28 -25.86
N TYR A 67 41.86 -80.38 -25.51
CA TYR A 67 40.40 -80.41 -25.43
C TYR A 67 39.89 -79.73 -24.16
N CYS A 68 38.77 -79.01 -24.26
CA CYS A 68 38.13 -78.40 -23.09
C CYS A 68 37.63 -79.50 -22.12
N LYS A 69 38.14 -79.52 -20.89
CA LYS A 69 37.84 -80.57 -19.90
C LYS A 69 36.55 -80.31 -19.11
N SER A 70 36.25 -79.05 -18.82
CA SER A 70 35.04 -78.62 -18.10
C SER A 70 34.75 -77.13 -18.30
N LYS A 71 33.61 -76.65 -17.81
CA LYS A 71 33.25 -75.22 -17.80
C LYS A 71 34.23 -74.35 -17.01
N VAL A 72 34.78 -74.86 -15.91
CA VAL A 72 35.71 -74.11 -15.04
C VAL A 72 37.07 -73.94 -15.73
N GLU A 73 37.56 -75.00 -16.39
CA GLU A 73 38.85 -75.04 -17.09
C GLU A 73 38.76 -74.58 -18.56
N LEU A 74 37.63 -74.01 -18.97
CA LEU A 74 37.40 -73.58 -20.34
C LEU A 74 38.36 -72.44 -20.72
N SER A 75 39.14 -72.62 -21.78
CA SER A 75 40.02 -71.60 -22.37
C SER A 75 39.54 -71.18 -23.76
N ALA A 76 40.03 -70.06 -24.28
CA ALA A 76 39.68 -69.62 -25.64
C ALA A 76 40.23 -70.59 -26.71
N ASP A 77 41.38 -71.20 -26.42
CA ASP A 77 42.14 -72.01 -27.37
C ASP A 77 41.78 -73.50 -27.35
N CYS A 78 41.10 -73.98 -26.30
CA CYS A 78 40.73 -75.39 -26.22
C CYS A 78 39.63 -75.74 -27.23
N ILE A 79 39.64 -76.98 -27.74
CA ILE A 79 38.64 -77.46 -28.71
C ILE A 79 37.57 -78.28 -27.97
N CYS A 80 36.30 -78.16 -28.36
CA CYS A 80 35.23 -78.98 -27.80
C CYS A 80 35.28 -80.40 -28.40
N ASN A 81 35.46 -81.42 -27.56
CA ASN A 81 35.56 -82.81 -28.00
C ASN A 81 34.15 -83.39 -28.31
N PRO A 82 33.86 -83.82 -29.55
CA PRO A 82 32.56 -84.39 -29.93
C PRO A 82 32.23 -85.72 -29.22
N GLN A 83 33.24 -86.43 -28.71
CA GLN A 83 33.07 -87.72 -28.03
C GLN A 83 33.11 -87.62 -26.50
N SER A 84 33.20 -86.41 -25.94
CA SER A 84 33.22 -86.24 -24.48
C SER A 84 31.86 -86.56 -23.87
N THR A 85 31.84 -87.51 -22.94
CA THR A 85 30.65 -87.84 -22.13
C THR A 85 30.54 -86.97 -20.88
N SER A 86 31.66 -86.45 -20.37
CA SER A 86 31.72 -85.60 -19.17
C SER A 86 31.43 -84.12 -19.45
N TYR A 87 31.81 -83.65 -20.64
CA TYR A 87 31.51 -82.30 -21.10
C TYR A 87 31.00 -82.33 -22.56
N PRO A 88 29.73 -82.70 -22.76
CA PRO A 88 29.15 -82.88 -24.09
C PRO A 88 29.35 -81.66 -25.00
N LEU A 89 29.55 -81.93 -26.29
CA LEU A 89 29.84 -80.91 -27.31
C LEU A 89 28.90 -79.70 -27.26
N ALA A 90 27.59 -79.94 -27.12
CA ALA A 90 26.58 -78.87 -27.07
C ALA A 90 26.69 -77.97 -25.83
N TYR A 91 27.14 -78.51 -24.69
CA TYR A 91 27.40 -77.70 -23.49
C TYR A 91 28.72 -76.95 -23.60
N CYS A 92 29.77 -77.60 -24.12
CA CYS A 92 31.06 -76.98 -24.34
C CYS A 92 30.99 -75.80 -25.31
N LEU A 93 30.33 -75.97 -26.46
CA LEU A 93 30.16 -74.89 -27.44
C LEU A 93 29.36 -73.73 -26.85
N ARG A 94 28.27 -74.02 -26.13
CA ARG A 94 27.44 -72.99 -25.48
C ARG A 94 28.22 -72.22 -24.42
N ASP A 95 28.89 -72.91 -23.51
CA ASP A 95 29.69 -72.26 -22.47
C ASP A 95 30.85 -71.45 -23.08
N LYS A 96 31.45 -71.92 -24.19
CA LYS A 96 32.51 -71.21 -24.91
C LYS A 96 31.99 -69.92 -25.54
N GLN A 97 30.81 -69.97 -26.16
CA GLN A 97 30.10 -68.79 -26.65
C GLN A 97 29.76 -67.84 -25.49
N CYS A 98 29.21 -68.34 -24.38
CA CYS A 98 28.87 -67.49 -23.23
C CYS A 98 30.10 -66.89 -22.53
N LYS A 99 31.28 -67.50 -22.62
CA LYS A 99 32.51 -67.02 -21.98
C LYS A 99 33.31 -66.05 -22.87
N TYR A 100 33.38 -66.30 -24.18
CA TYR A 100 34.27 -65.58 -25.09
C TYR A 100 33.55 -64.76 -26.16
N ASP A 101 32.28 -65.01 -26.41
CA ASP A 101 31.48 -64.33 -27.44
C ASP A 101 30.11 -63.89 -26.89
N LEU A 102 30.09 -63.42 -25.65
CA LEU A 102 28.85 -63.12 -24.93
C LEU A 102 27.99 -62.05 -25.63
N ILE A 103 28.61 -61.07 -26.31
CA ILE A 103 27.92 -59.93 -26.93
C ILE A 103 26.97 -60.32 -28.07
N HIS A 104 27.22 -61.44 -28.76
CA HIS A 104 26.37 -61.94 -29.85
C HIS A 104 25.35 -62.98 -29.40
N GLN A 105 25.22 -63.25 -28.09
CA GLN A 105 24.32 -64.27 -27.56
C GLN A 105 23.04 -63.68 -26.98
N THR A 106 21.94 -64.42 -27.11
CA THR A 106 20.66 -64.07 -26.50
C THR A 106 20.58 -64.50 -25.02
N PRO A 107 19.70 -63.89 -24.21
CA PRO A 107 19.46 -64.31 -22.82
C PRO A 107 18.97 -65.76 -22.69
N SER A 108 18.32 -66.31 -23.73
CA SER A 108 17.88 -67.71 -23.76
C SER A 108 19.04 -68.69 -23.91
N ASN A 109 20.09 -68.30 -24.64
CA ASN A 109 21.27 -69.14 -24.88
C ASN A 109 22.31 -68.96 -23.77
N CYS A 110 22.55 -67.71 -23.37
CA CYS A 110 23.46 -67.32 -22.30
C CYS A 110 22.72 -66.40 -21.34
N PRO A 111 22.33 -66.88 -20.14
CA PRO A 111 21.70 -66.05 -19.12
C PRO A 111 22.49 -64.77 -18.87
N CYS A 112 21.79 -63.67 -18.61
CA CYS A 112 22.44 -62.39 -18.32
C CYS A 112 23.34 -62.54 -17.09
N LEU A 113 24.58 -62.06 -17.20
CA LEU A 113 25.50 -62.09 -16.07
C LEU A 113 25.02 -61.11 -15.00
N SER A 114 25.25 -61.47 -13.73
CA SER A 114 24.94 -60.60 -12.60
C SER A 114 25.86 -59.38 -12.50
N THR A 115 26.99 -59.38 -13.23
CA THR A 115 27.97 -58.28 -13.21
C THR A 115 28.65 -58.13 -14.58
N LYS A 116 28.87 -56.90 -15.04
CA LYS A 116 29.62 -56.57 -16.28
C LYS A 116 29.17 -57.34 -17.54
N ASP A 117 27.88 -57.69 -17.67
CA ASP A 117 27.36 -58.23 -18.93
C ASP A 117 27.45 -57.16 -20.02
N PRO A 118 28.18 -57.39 -21.12
CA PRO A 118 28.31 -56.41 -22.20
C PRO A 118 26.97 -56.11 -22.90
N ARG A 119 25.93 -56.92 -22.65
CA ARG A 119 24.57 -56.74 -23.19
C ARG A 119 23.65 -55.95 -22.24
N ALA A 120 24.14 -55.52 -21.07
CA ALA A 120 23.36 -54.78 -20.08
C ALA A 120 22.86 -53.44 -20.65
N GLY A 121 21.57 -53.13 -20.43
CA GLY A 121 20.92 -51.93 -20.98
C GLY A 121 20.39 -52.09 -22.41
N GLY A 122 20.57 -53.25 -23.02
CA GLY A 122 19.95 -53.64 -24.30
C GLY A 122 19.13 -54.90 -24.13
N THR A 123 19.68 -56.04 -24.57
CA THR A 123 19.02 -57.35 -24.49
C THR A 123 18.97 -57.91 -23.07
N CYS A 124 19.87 -57.47 -22.18
CA CYS A 124 19.86 -57.78 -20.76
C CYS A 124 19.45 -56.54 -19.94
N PRO A 125 18.77 -56.71 -18.79
CA PRO A 125 18.42 -55.58 -17.92
C PRO A 125 19.65 -54.74 -17.54
N ALA A 126 19.47 -53.43 -17.42
CA ALA A 126 20.51 -52.55 -16.92
C ALA A 126 20.85 -52.86 -15.45
N TYR A 127 22.08 -52.58 -15.04
CA TYR A 127 22.45 -52.66 -13.63
C TYR A 127 21.93 -51.45 -12.87
N CYS A 128 21.51 -51.68 -11.63
CA CYS A 128 21.04 -50.62 -10.76
C CYS A 128 22.19 -49.67 -10.40
N VAL A 129 21.95 -48.37 -10.53
CA VAL A 129 22.88 -47.32 -10.09
C VAL A 129 22.39 -46.80 -8.74
N LYS A 130 23.29 -46.70 -7.76
CA LYS A 130 22.99 -46.15 -6.43
C LYS A 130 22.37 -44.76 -6.54
N GLY A 131 21.20 -44.56 -5.92
CA GLY A 131 20.40 -43.33 -5.99
C GLY A 131 19.48 -43.24 -7.21
N ASN A 132 19.58 -44.15 -8.18
CA ASN A 132 18.79 -44.14 -9.41
C ASN A 132 18.36 -45.56 -9.82
N VAL A 133 17.76 -46.31 -8.90
CA VAL A 133 17.22 -47.64 -9.19
C VAL A 133 15.95 -47.54 -10.06
N THR A 134 15.83 -48.43 -11.03
CA THR A 134 14.60 -48.63 -11.83
C THR A 134 13.96 -49.97 -11.47
N GLU A 135 12.66 -50.13 -11.69
CA GLU A 135 11.94 -51.36 -11.33
C GLU A 135 12.60 -52.62 -11.95
N ASN A 136 13.06 -52.50 -13.20
CA ASN A 136 13.63 -53.60 -13.96
C ASN A 136 15.15 -53.75 -13.86
N CYS A 137 15.87 -52.93 -13.08
CA CYS A 137 17.33 -53.07 -13.01
C CYS A 137 17.76 -54.28 -12.15
N VAL A 138 18.95 -54.83 -12.43
CA VAL A 138 19.55 -55.95 -11.70
C VAL A 138 20.63 -55.44 -10.73
N CYS A 139 20.64 -55.96 -9.51
CA CYS A 139 21.63 -55.61 -8.49
C CYS A 139 22.95 -56.37 -8.72
N ASP A 140 24.02 -55.62 -8.98
CA ASP A 140 25.37 -56.14 -9.29
C ASP A 140 26.18 -56.35 -7.99
N SER A 141 26.77 -57.54 -7.82
CA SER A 141 27.56 -57.90 -6.63
C SER A 141 28.98 -57.32 -6.60
N ASN A 142 29.46 -56.78 -7.71
CA ASN A 142 30.81 -56.26 -7.90
C ASN A 142 30.89 -54.72 -7.81
N ILE A 143 29.78 -54.02 -7.54
CA ILE A 143 29.80 -52.56 -7.32
C ILE A 143 30.42 -52.26 -5.96
N THR A 144 31.60 -51.65 -5.96
CA THR A 144 32.28 -51.22 -4.73
C THR A 144 31.42 -50.19 -3.98
N GLY A 145 31.08 -50.47 -2.72
CA GLY A 145 30.30 -49.56 -1.87
C GLY A 145 28.77 -49.57 -2.10
N TYR A 146 28.26 -50.53 -2.88
CA TYR A 146 26.82 -50.74 -3.10
C TYR A 146 26.53 -52.24 -3.20
N SER A 147 26.28 -52.88 -2.05
CA SER A 147 26.03 -54.33 -1.99
C SER A 147 24.68 -54.71 -2.61
N VAL A 148 24.54 -55.98 -2.99
CA VAL A 148 23.26 -56.51 -3.48
C VAL A 148 22.12 -56.26 -2.48
N GLY A 149 22.38 -56.42 -1.18
CA GLY A 149 21.39 -56.13 -0.14
C GLY A 149 20.99 -54.66 -0.08
N GLN A 150 21.96 -53.74 -0.21
CA GLN A 150 21.66 -52.30 -0.27
C GLN A 150 20.83 -51.95 -1.51
N CYS A 151 21.15 -52.54 -2.66
CA CYS A 151 20.41 -52.33 -3.89
C CYS A 151 18.97 -52.87 -3.84
N GLN A 152 18.78 -54.08 -3.31
CA GLN A 152 17.43 -54.65 -3.15
C GLN A 152 16.59 -53.83 -2.18
N ASN A 153 17.17 -53.37 -1.07
CA ASN A 153 16.49 -52.46 -0.15
C ASN A 153 16.10 -51.15 -0.83
N GLU A 154 16.99 -50.55 -1.63
CA GLU A 154 16.67 -49.33 -2.36
C GLU A 154 15.52 -49.54 -3.37
N LYS A 155 15.48 -50.70 -4.05
CA LYS A 155 14.37 -51.07 -4.93
C LYS A 155 13.05 -51.22 -4.17
N THR A 156 13.03 -51.94 -3.06
CA THR A 156 11.80 -52.12 -2.27
C THR A 156 11.34 -50.81 -1.66
N CYS A 157 12.24 -49.96 -1.17
CA CYS A 157 11.87 -48.64 -0.67
C CYS A 157 11.33 -47.70 -1.77
N LYS A 158 11.74 -47.88 -3.03
CA LYS A 158 11.27 -47.05 -4.15
C LYS A 158 9.95 -47.53 -4.77
N PHE A 159 9.76 -48.84 -4.90
CA PHE A 159 8.64 -49.42 -5.67
C PHE A 159 7.60 -50.16 -4.82
N ASP A 160 7.94 -50.58 -3.59
CA ASP A 160 7.07 -51.35 -2.71
C ASP A 160 7.05 -50.78 -1.29
N LEU A 161 7.07 -49.45 -1.17
CA LEU A 161 7.24 -48.77 0.10
C LEU A 161 6.16 -49.13 1.14
N ILE A 162 4.91 -49.35 0.71
CA ILE A 162 3.76 -49.55 1.59
C ILE A 162 3.86 -50.82 2.47
N HIS A 163 4.62 -51.83 2.03
CA HIS A 163 4.80 -53.08 2.77
C HIS A 163 6.09 -53.12 3.62
N GLN A 164 6.85 -52.01 3.67
CA GLN A 164 8.14 -51.96 4.36
C GLN A 164 8.03 -51.30 5.74
N SER A 165 8.80 -51.83 6.69
CA SER A 165 8.95 -51.24 8.03
C SER A 165 9.84 -49.99 8.02
N ASN A 166 9.75 -49.16 9.05
CA ASN A 166 10.64 -48.01 9.23
C ASN A 166 12.12 -48.40 9.44
N ALA A 167 12.40 -49.62 9.90
CA ALA A 167 13.76 -50.12 10.04
C ALA A 167 14.40 -50.46 8.68
N THR A 168 13.57 -50.86 7.70
CA THR A 168 14.01 -51.20 6.34
C THR A 168 14.06 -49.97 5.44
N CYS A 169 12.99 -49.16 5.47
CA CYS A 169 12.82 -47.96 4.66
C CYS A 169 12.41 -46.80 5.57
N PRO A 170 13.32 -45.83 5.81
CA PRO A 170 13.00 -44.63 6.57
C PRO A 170 11.72 -43.96 6.06
N CYS A 171 10.93 -43.40 6.97
CA CYS A 171 9.73 -42.66 6.60
C CYS A 171 10.05 -41.50 5.64
N LEU A 172 9.23 -41.33 4.61
CA LEU A 172 9.32 -40.19 3.71
C LEU A 172 8.77 -38.94 4.38
N SER A 173 9.48 -37.83 4.18
CA SER A 173 9.14 -36.49 4.69
C SER A 173 7.83 -35.93 4.16
N THR A 174 7.39 -36.38 2.99
CA THR A 174 6.18 -35.91 2.31
C THR A 174 5.50 -37.08 1.62
N ALA A 175 4.19 -37.19 1.82
CA ALA A 175 3.33 -38.18 1.16
C ALA A 175 3.79 -39.65 1.34
N ASP A 176 4.34 -40.02 2.51
CA ASP A 176 4.58 -41.43 2.80
C ASP A 176 3.24 -42.18 2.82
N PRO A 177 3.05 -43.23 2.00
CA PRO A 177 1.80 -43.97 1.97
C PRO A 177 1.50 -44.73 3.28
N ARG A 178 2.47 -44.84 4.20
CA ARG A 178 2.35 -45.50 5.51
C ARG A 178 1.96 -44.54 6.65
N VAL A 179 1.54 -43.32 6.33
CA VAL A 179 1.03 -42.34 7.31
C VAL A 179 -0.15 -42.91 8.09
N ASN A 180 -0.24 -42.58 9.39
CA ASN A 180 -1.24 -43.07 10.35
C ASN A 180 -1.14 -44.57 10.72
N GLY A 181 0.04 -45.17 10.50
CA GLY A 181 0.37 -46.51 10.97
C GLY A 181 1.82 -46.57 11.43
N THR A 182 2.72 -46.94 10.52
CA THR A 182 4.15 -47.10 10.80
C THR A 182 4.91 -45.78 10.80
N CYS A 183 4.43 -44.77 10.07
CA CYS A 183 5.08 -43.46 9.94
C CYS A 183 4.18 -42.33 10.46
N PRO A 184 4.77 -41.30 11.11
CA PRO A 184 4.01 -40.14 11.56
C PRO A 184 3.54 -39.29 10.37
N ALA A 185 2.43 -38.56 10.55
CA ALA A 185 2.02 -37.53 9.60
C ALA A 185 2.95 -36.33 9.72
N TYR A 186 3.69 -35.98 8.66
CA TYR A 186 4.55 -34.79 8.66
C TYR A 186 3.76 -33.53 8.29
N CYS A 187 4.13 -32.40 8.89
CA CYS A 187 3.46 -31.13 8.63
C CYS A 187 3.79 -30.62 7.23
N ILE A 188 2.74 -30.31 6.46
CA ILE A 188 2.86 -29.65 5.15
C ILE A 188 2.65 -28.16 5.36
N LYS A 189 3.51 -27.33 4.77
CA LYS A 189 3.37 -25.87 4.78
C LYS A 189 1.96 -25.48 4.29
N GLU A 190 1.32 -24.53 4.96
CA GLU A 190 -0.08 -24.07 4.72
C GLU A 190 -1.19 -25.08 5.06
N ASN A 191 -0.89 -26.38 5.20
CA ASN A 191 -1.87 -27.41 5.57
C ASN A 191 -1.46 -28.16 6.86
N LEU A 192 -1.14 -27.40 7.91
CA LEU A 192 -0.83 -27.97 9.23
C LEU A 192 -2.07 -28.60 9.87
N THR A 193 -1.85 -29.71 10.58
CA THR A 193 -2.78 -30.33 11.53
C THR A 193 -2.22 -30.25 12.95
N SER A 194 -3.06 -30.40 13.98
CA SER A 194 -2.59 -30.35 15.39
C SER A 194 -1.63 -31.49 15.73
N ASP A 195 -1.68 -32.59 14.99
CA ASP A 195 -1.00 -33.83 15.35
C ASP A 195 0.21 -34.13 14.45
N CYS A 196 0.46 -33.30 13.42
CA CYS A 196 1.59 -33.50 12.52
C CYS A 196 2.95 -33.23 13.19
N ILE A 197 4.01 -33.87 12.68
CA ILE A 197 5.40 -33.72 13.13
C ILE A 197 6.18 -32.82 12.15
N CYS A 198 7.00 -31.90 12.66
CA CYS A 198 7.86 -31.06 11.85
C CYS A 198 9.12 -31.81 11.40
N ASP A 199 9.42 -31.82 10.09
CA ASP A 199 10.56 -32.52 9.50
C ASP A 199 11.69 -31.55 9.12
N SER A 200 12.94 -31.92 9.38
CA SER A 200 14.14 -31.17 8.97
C SER A 200 14.46 -31.28 7.48
N ASN A 201 13.88 -32.23 6.77
CA ASN A 201 14.20 -32.52 5.37
C ASN A 201 13.34 -31.75 4.35
N ILE A 202 12.36 -30.96 4.80
CA ILE A 202 11.53 -30.15 3.89
C ILE A 202 12.33 -28.90 3.48
N THR A 203 12.74 -28.87 2.22
CA THR A 203 13.50 -27.74 1.66
C THR A 203 12.67 -26.46 1.72
N GLY A 204 13.20 -25.43 2.38
CA GLY A 204 12.53 -24.12 2.52
C GLY A 204 11.46 -24.05 3.61
N TYR A 205 11.33 -25.08 4.45
CA TYR A 205 10.43 -25.09 5.61
C TYR A 205 11.11 -25.76 6.81
N SER A 206 11.80 -24.96 7.62
CA SER A 206 12.58 -25.48 8.74
C SER A 206 11.70 -26.02 9.86
N VAL A 207 12.26 -26.89 10.71
CA VAL A 207 11.58 -27.39 11.92
C VAL A 207 11.12 -26.24 12.81
N GLU A 208 11.93 -25.20 12.96
CA GLU A 208 11.61 -24.02 13.77
C GLU A 208 10.43 -23.24 13.16
N GLN A 209 10.45 -23.00 11.85
CA GLN A 209 9.33 -22.36 11.15
C GLN A 209 8.04 -23.16 11.34
N CYS A 210 8.10 -24.48 11.16
CA CYS A 210 6.94 -25.37 11.34
C CYS A 210 6.40 -25.36 12.77
N GLN A 211 7.27 -25.42 13.78
CA GLN A 211 6.85 -25.36 15.18
C GLN A 211 6.21 -24.02 15.52
N ASN A 212 6.75 -22.92 15.00
CA ASN A 212 6.17 -21.59 15.19
C ASN A 212 4.80 -21.48 14.52
N GLU A 213 4.66 -21.89 13.26
CA GLU A 213 3.36 -21.93 12.57
C GLU A 213 2.33 -22.78 13.32
N LYS A 214 2.75 -23.92 13.86
CA LYS A 214 1.88 -24.81 14.66
C LYS A 214 1.40 -24.13 15.96
N LYS A 215 2.30 -23.44 16.68
CA LYS A 215 1.93 -22.65 17.86
C LYS A 215 0.98 -21.51 17.50
N CYS A 216 1.24 -20.78 16.41
CA CYS A 216 0.38 -19.69 15.97
C CYS A 216 -1.01 -20.16 15.53
N LYS A 217 -1.12 -21.38 14.97
CA LYS A 217 -2.39 -21.93 14.51
C LYS A 217 -3.24 -22.57 15.62
N TYR A 218 -2.61 -23.27 16.57
CA TYR A 218 -3.32 -24.11 17.55
C TYR A 218 -3.21 -23.65 19.00
N ASP A 219 -2.24 -22.79 19.32
CA ASP A 219 -1.97 -22.35 20.69
C ASP A 219 -1.72 -20.83 20.76
N LEU A 220 -2.44 -20.08 19.93
CA LEU A 220 -2.20 -18.65 19.73
C LEU A 220 -2.25 -17.84 21.03
N ILE A 221 -3.17 -18.15 21.94
CA ILE A 221 -3.43 -17.39 23.18
C ILE A 221 -2.22 -17.33 24.12
N HIS A 222 -1.32 -18.32 24.07
CA HIS A 222 -0.12 -18.37 24.92
C HIS A 222 1.14 -17.82 24.21
N GLN A 223 1.02 -17.28 22.99
CA GLN A 223 2.17 -16.80 22.24
C GLN A 223 2.35 -15.28 22.33
N SER A 224 3.62 -14.85 22.30
CA SER A 224 4.00 -13.44 22.21
C SER A 224 3.82 -12.88 20.79
N ASN A 225 3.78 -11.56 20.64
CA ASN A 225 3.76 -10.89 19.33
C ASN A 225 5.07 -11.09 18.53
N ALA A 226 6.19 -11.37 19.20
CA ALA A 226 7.45 -11.68 18.51
C ALA A 226 7.43 -13.07 17.86
N THR A 227 6.67 -14.00 18.41
CA THR A 227 6.53 -15.37 17.91
C THR A 227 5.40 -15.49 16.89
N CYS A 228 4.24 -14.93 17.22
CA CYS A 228 3.05 -14.95 16.38
C CYS A 228 2.52 -13.53 16.25
N PRO A 229 2.66 -12.90 15.07
CA PRO A 229 2.10 -11.58 14.80
C PRO A 229 0.61 -11.53 15.16
N CYS A 230 0.15 -10.38 15.65
CA CYS A 230 -1.27 -10.18 15.96
C CYS A 230 -2.14 -10.41 14.73
N LEU A 231 -3.24 -11.15 14.89
CA LEU A 231 -4.20 -11.36 13.82
C LEU A 231 -4.93 -10.06 13.49
N SER A 232 -5.24 -9.88 12.21
CA SER A 232 -6.02 -8.71 11.75
C SER A 232 -7.47 -8.73 12.21
N THR A 233 -7.99 -9.86 12.70
CA THR A 233 -9.37 -10.02 13.18
C THR A 233 -9.45 -11.04 14.30
N ALA A 234 -10.27 -10.76 15.32
CA ALA A 234 -10.58 -11.68 16.42
C ALA A 234 -9.37 -12.37 17.09
N ASP A 235 -8.22 -11.69 17.18
CA ASP A 235 -7.06 -12.20 17.94
C ASP A 235 -7.48 -12.39 19.40
N PRO A 236 -7.39 -13.61 19.96
CA PRO A 236 -7.77 -13.88 21.34
C PRO A 236 -6.90 -13.13 22.36
N ARG A 237 -5.77 -12.56 21.94
CA ARG A 237 -4.86 -11.77 22.76
C ARG A 237 -5.11 -10.26 22.68
N ALA A 238 -6.18 -9.82 22.01
CA ALA A 238 -6.55 -8.40 21.91
C ALA A 238 -6.77 -7.78 23.30
N ASN A 239 -6.45 -6.49 23.44
CA ASN A 239 -6.48 -5.73 24.70
C ASN A 239 -5.47 -6.23 25.76
N GLY A 240 -4.38 -6.85 25.32
CA GLY A 240 -3.30 -7.34 26.17
C GLY A 240 -1.99 -7.35 25.41
N THR A 241 -1.54 -8.53 25.00
CA THR A 241 -0.32 -8.69 24.19
C THR A 241 -0.47 -8.08 22.79
N CYS A 242 -1.70 -8.05 22.26
CA CYS A 242 -2.04 -7.43 20.98
C CYS A 242 -2.91 -6.18 21.20
N PRO A 243 -2.74 -5.13 20.37
CA PRO A 243 -3.63 -3.98 20.42
C PRO A 243 -5.09 -4.39 20.21
N GLY A 244 -6.00 -3.64 20.84
CA GLY A 244 -7.43 -3.82 20.63
C GLY A 244 -7.86 -3.47 19.20
N TYR A 245 -9.03 -3.94 18.80
CA TYR A 245 -9.63 -3.53 17.54
C TYR A 245 -10.30 -2.17 17.67
N CYS A 246 -10.19 -1.36 16.61
CA CYS A 246 -10.82 -0.05 16.58
C CYS A 246 -12.35 -0.19 16.60
N ILE A 247 -13.00 0.56 17.49
CA ILE A 247 -14.45 0.69 17.52
C ILE A 247 -14.81 2.03 16.86
N ARG A 248 -15.79 2.04 15.95
CA ARG A 248 -16.23 3.24 15.25
C ARG A 248 -16.63 4.35 16.24
N GLY A 249 -16.04 5.53 16.09
CA GLY A 249 -16.22 6.68 16.98
C GLY A 249 -15.37 6.67 18.25
N TYR A 250 -14.62 5.58 18.49
CA TYR A 250 -13.77 5.38 19.67
C TYR A 250 -12.39 4.81 19.27
N ALA A 251 -11.93 5.08 18.05
CA ALA A 251 -10.61 4.66 17.62
C ALA A 251 -9.52 5.29 18.52
N THR A 252 -8.53 4.48 18.91
CA THR A 252 -7.31 4.94 19.56
C THR A 252 -6.17 4.97 18.54
N SER A 253 -5.05 5.65 18.85
CA SER A 253 -3.91 5.71 17.93
C SER A 253 -3.29 4.32 17.69
N ASP A 254 -3.37 3.43 18.67
CA ASP A 254 -2.77 2.10 18.70
C ASP A 254 -3.72 0.95 18.28
N CYS A 255 -5.03 1.19 18.17
CA CYS A 255 -5.97 0.13 17.77
C CYS A 255 -5.74 -0.38 16.33
N ILE A 256 -6.15 -1.62 16.05
CA ILE A 256 -6.04 -2.26 14.73
C ILE A 256 -7.41 -2.22 14.01
N CYS A 257 -7.41 -1.89 12.72
CA CYS A 257 -8.62 -1.95 11.89
C CYS A 257 -8.94 -3.39 11.47
N ASP A 258 -10.11 -3.88 11.85
CA ASP A 258 -10.56 -5.25 11.58
C ASP A 258 -10.92 -5.45 10.09
N THR A 259 -10.31 -6.44 9.42
CA THR A 259 -10.52 -6.72 7.99
C THR A 259 -11.84 -7.41 7.65
N ASN A 260 -12.50 -8.03 8.63
CA ASN A 260 -13.73 -8.82 8.44
C ASN A 260 -14.97 -8.08 8.97
N LEU A 261 -14.82 -6.91 9.59
CA LEU A 261 -15.93 -6.15 10.14
C LEU A 261 -16.63 -5.30 9.06
N SER A 262 -17.69 -5.86 8.47
CA SER A 262 -18.47 -5.19 7.40
C SER A 262 -19.13 -3.88 7.83
N SER A 263 -19.46 -3.72 9.12
CA SER A 263 -20.06 -2.50 9.67
C SER A 263 -19.07 -1.35 9.88
N TYR A 264 -17.77 -1.65 9.88
CA TYR A 264 -16.69 -0.67 10.00
C TYR A 264 -15.51 -1.09 9.11
N PRO A 265 -15.64 -0.93 7.78
CA PRO A 265 -14.63 -1.37 6.83
C PRO A 265 -13.26 -0.74 7.10
N VAL A 266 -12.19 -1.47 6.79
CA VAL A 266 -10.80 -1.06 7.02
C VAL A 266 -10.52 0.35 6.50
N ASP A 267 -10.94 0.67 5.27
CA ASP A 267 -10.71 2.01 4.70
C ASP A 267 -11.40 3.11 5.51
N SER A 268 -12.61 2.85 6.01
CA SER A 268 -13.32 3.78 6.89
C SER A 268 -12.61 3.94 8.24
N CYS A 269 -12.08 2.84 8.78
CA CYS A 269 -11.34 2.85 10.04
C CYS A 269 -9.99 3.57 9.94
N LEU A 270 -9.22 3.31 8.89
CA LEU A 270 -7.96 4.00 8.64
C LEU A 270 -8.19 5.49 8.39
N LYS A 271 -9.26 5.84 7.67
CA LYS A 271 -9.68 7.22 7.47
C LYS A 271 -10.01 7.90 8.80
N GLU A 272 -10.80 7.26 9.66
CA GLU A 272 -11.11 7.77 11.00
C GLU A 272 -9.83 8.01 11.82
N LYS A 273 -8.92 7.04 11.89
CA LYS A 273 -7.64 7.18 12.61
C LYS A 273 -6.80 8.35 12.08
N LYS A 274 -6.65 8.46 10.75
CA LYS A 274 -5.88 9.55 10.13
C LYS A 274 -6.48 10.91 10.44
N CYS A 275 -7.80 11.04 10.37
CA CYS A 275 -8.48 12.29 10.68
C CYS A 275 -8.44 12.66 12.17
N GLN A 276 -8.27 11.68 13.06
CA GLN A 276 -8.22 11.90 14.50
C GLN A 276 -6.80 12.16 15.03
N PHE A 277 -5.79 11.45 14.53
CA PHE A 277 -4.44 11.45 15.10
C PHE A 277 -3.36 12.03 14.18
N GLU A 278 -3.60 12.12 12.87
CA GLU A 278 -2.63 12.57 11.87
C GLU A 278 -3.17 13.71 10.99
N LEU A 279 -4.15 14.46 11.53
CA LEU A 279 -4.95 15.43 10.78
C LEU A 279 -4.11 16.43 9.97
N ILE A 280 -2.98 16.89 10.51
CA ILE A 280 -2.09 17.87 9.87
C ILE A 280 -1.53 17.41 8.51
N ASN A 281 -1.42 16.09 8.30
CA ASN A 281 -0.87 15.49 7.07
C ASN A 281 -1.96 15.07 6.07
N GLN A 282 -3.24 15.37 6.36
CA GLN A 282 -4.37 14.93 5.53
C GLN A 282 -4.92 16.07 4.68
N ASN A 283 -5.36 15.73 3.47
CA ASN A 283 -6.10 16.64 2.59
C ASN A 283 -7.57 16.75 3.00
N THR A 284 -8.31 17.67 2.36
CA THR A 284 -9.71 17.97 2.69
C THR A 284 -10.72 16.98 2.09
N SER A 285 -10.35 16.21 1.05
CA SER A 285 -11.19 15.12 0.54
C SER A 285 -11.21 13.90 1.46
N ASP A 286 -10.11 13.64 2.14
CA ASP A 286 -9.98 12.57 3.12
C ASP A 286 -10.50 13.03 4.48
N CYS A 287 -10.05 14.16 4.99
CA CYS A 287 -10.47 14.66 6.29
C CYS A 287 -11.08 16.06 6.14
N PRO A 288 -12.42 16.19 6.22
CA PRO A 288 -13.10 17.47 6.20
C PRO A 288 -12.49 18.44 7.23
N CYS A 289 -12.50 19.73 6.92
CA CYS A 289 -11.98 20.74 7.83
C CYS A 289 -12.76 20.73 9.14
N GLN A 290 -12.05 20.67 10.26
CA GLN A 290 -12.67 20.82 11.57
C GLN A 290 -13.01 22.28 11.79
N VAL A 291 -14.19 22.54 12.34
CA VAL A 291 -14.73 23.90 12.47
C VAL A 291 -13.94 24.76 13.46
N THR A 292 -13.24 24.15 14.43
CA THR A 292 -12.40 24.84 15.41
C THR A 292 -11.09 24.09 15.62
N GLY A 293 -9.98 24.82 15.72
CA GLY A 293 -8.69 24.22 16.09
C GLY A 293 -8.10 23.27 15.04
N ASP A 294 -8.60 23.29 13.80
CA ASP A 294 -7.98 22.53 12.71
C ASP A 294 -6.56 23.07 12.49
N PRO A 295 -5.51 22.25 12.67
CA PRO A 295 -4.13 22.68 12.51
C PRO A 295 -3.81 23.12 11.06
N ARG A 296 -4.70 22.81 10.10
CA ARG A 296 -4.58 23.18 8.69
C ARG A 296 -5.28 24.50 8.35
N ALA A 297 -5.88 25.18 9.33
CA ALA A 297 -6.58 26.45 9.14
C ALA A 297 -5.65 27.54 8.58
N GLY A 298 -6.12 28.26 7.56
CA GLY A 298 -5.35 29.29 6.86
C GLY A 298 -4.43 28.75 5.75
N GLY A 299 -4.42 27.43 5.52
CA GLY A 299 -3.73 26.78 4.41
C GLY A 299 -4.70 25.92 3.61
N ALA A 300 -4.71 24.61 3.88
CA ALA A 300 -5.63 23.67 3.23
C ALA A 300 -7.09 23.86 3.66
N CYS A 301 -7.31 24.37 4.87
CA CYS A 301 -8.63 24.72 5.39
C CYS A 301 -8.82 26.24 5.47
N PRO A 302 -10.07 26.74 5.35
CA PRO A 302 -10.34 28.17 5.50
C PRO A 302 -9.83 28.70 6.84
N ALA A 303 -9.36 29.95 6.86
CA ALA A 303 -9.07 30.62 8.12
C ALA A 303 -10.38 30.90 8.87
N TYR A 304 -10.42 30.63 10.17
CA TYR A 304 -11.60 30.91 10.99
C TYR A 304 -11.51 32.31 11.60
N CYS A 305 -12.65 32.98 11.68
CA CYS A 305 -12.71 34.34 12.22
C CYS A 305 -12.43 34.37 13.72
N VAL A 306 -11.57 35.29 14.15
CA VAL A 306 -11.32 35.57 15.58
C VAL A 306 -12.06 36.85 15.98
N LYS A 307 -12.72 36.83 17.14
CA LYS A 307 -13.48 37.97 17.69
C LYS A 307 -12.64 39.25 17.70
N GLY A 308 -13.14 40.30 17.05
CA GLY A 308 -12.43 41.58 16.91
C GLY A 308 -11.33 41.63 15.84
N GLN A 309 -10.95 40.50 15.24
CA GLN A 309 -9.90 40.39 14.21
C GLN A 309 -10.43 39.78 12.90
N VAL A 310 -11.72 39.98 12.58
CA VAL A 310 -12.31 39.47 11.34
C VAL A 310 -11.60 40.00 10.08
N THR A 311 -11.40 39.12 9.10
CA THR A 311 -10.92 39.42 7.74
C THR A 311 -12.05 39.16 6.72
N SER A 312 -11.94 39.65 5.48
CA SER A 312 -12.96 39.41 4.45
C SER A 312 -13.08 37.91 4.13
N GLU A 313 -11.97 37.19 4.16
CA GLU A 313 -11.87 35.78 3.76
C GLU A 313 -12.15 34.77 4.88
N CYS A 314 -12.14 35.18 6.16
CA CYS A 314 -12.32 34.22 7.25
C CYS A 314 -13.75 33.63 7.29
N VAL A 315 -13.91 32.40 7.78
CA VAL A 315 -15.21 31.72 7.92
C VAL A 315 -15.68 31.81 9.37
N CYS A 316 -16.97 32.08 9.57
CA CYS A 316 -17.58 32.12 10.90
C CYS A 316 -17.87 30.71 11.42
N ASP A 317 -17.37 30.40 12.61
CA ASP A 317 -17.51 29.11 13.30
C ASP A 317 -18.60 29.18 14.39
N TYR A 318 -19.31 28.07 14.64
CA TYR A 318 -20.32 27.93 15.70
C TYR A 318 -19.76 27.50 17.05
N ASN A 319 -18.53 26.98 17.09
CA ASN A 319 -17.94 26.37 18.29
C ASN A 319 -16.99 27.30 19.06
N ILE A 320 -16.84 28.58 18.66
CA ILE A 320 -16.03 29.55 19.41
C ILE A 320 -16.81 30.01 20.65
N PRO A 321 -16.31 29.75 21.88
CA PRO A 321 -16.96 30.22 23.10
C PRO A 321 -17.14 31.73 23.07
N ASP A 322 -18.33 32.21 23.46
CA ASP A 322 -18.67 33.65 23.52
C ASP A 322 -18.53 34.43 22.20
N TYR A 323 -18.55 33.72 21.05
CA TYR A 323 -18.51 34.31 19.72
C TYR A 323 -19.36 33.53 18.72
N SER A 324 -20.68 33.78 18.77
CA SER A 324 -21.64 33.11 17.88
C SER A 324 -21.43 33.46 16.40
N ILE A 325 -21.89 32.59 15.49
CA ILE A 325 -21.92 32.86 14.05
C ILE A 325 -22.63 34.19 13.77
N THR A 326 -23.76 34.47 14.42
CA THR A 326 -24.49 35.74 14.23
C THR A 326 -23.64 36.94 14.59
N GLN A 327 -22.89 36.86 15.69
CA GLN A 327 -21.97 37.91 16.11
C GLN A 327 -20.81 38.07 15.12
N CYS A 328 -20.23 36.97 14.65
CA CYS A 328 -19.17 36.99 13.65
C CYS A 328 -19.63 37.59 12.30
N GLN A 329 -20.77 37.15 11.79
CA GLN A 329 -21.34 37.68 10.54
C GLN A 329 -21.69 39.16 10.66
N LYS A 330 -22.18 39.58 11.84
CA LYS A 330 -22.42 41.00 12.15
C LYS A 330 -21.10 41.78 12.09
N GLU A 331 -20.04 41.31 12.74
CA GLU A 331 -18.71 41.95 12.70
C GLU A 331 -18.15 42.05 11.27
N LYS A 332 -18.25 40.98 10.45
CA LYS A 332 -17.82 41.01 9.04
C LYS A 332 -18.57 42.06 8.24
N LYS A 333 -19.91 42.10 8.35
CA LYS A 333 -20.75 43.10 7.67
C LYS A 333 -20.38 44.52 8.09
N CYS A 334 -20.23 44.78 9.39
CA CYS A 334 -19.89 46.11 9.86
C CYS A 334 -18.48 46.57 9.47
N LYS A 335 -17.56 45.64 9.18
CA LYS A 335 -16.18 45.97 8.81
C LYS A 335 -15.95 46.08 7.31
N PHE A 336 -16.59 45.24 6.50
CA PHE A 336 -16.31 45.12 5.06
C PHE A 336 -17.48 45.50 4.15
N ASP A 337 -18.71 45.52 4.67
CA ASP A 337 -19.93 45.76 3.90
C ASP A 337 -20.80 46.82 4.60
N LEU A 338 -20.16 47.85 5.16
CA LEU A 338 -20.82 48.81 6.03
C LEU A 338 -21.87 49.65 5.30
N ALA A 339 -21.67 49.96 4.01
CA ALA A 339 -22.49 50.90 3.24
C ALA A 339 -23.97 50.47 3.13
N ASP A 340 -24.23 49.16 3.12
CA ASP A 340 -25.57 48.60 2.95
C ASP A 340 -26.24 48.19 4.27
N GLN A 341 -25.63 48.49 5.43
CA GLN A 341 -26.15 48.09 6.74
C GLN A 341 -26.98 49.18 7.43
N THR A 342 -27.95 48.76 8.25
CA THR A 342 -28.71 49.67 9.13
C THR A 342 -27.93 50.02 10.40
N ASN A 343 -28.35 51.07 11.12
CA ASN A 343 -27.78 51.45 12.42
C ASN A 343 -28.08 50.45 13.55
N VAL A 344 -29.11 49.60 13.39
CA VAL A 344 -29.44 48.51 14.31
C VAL A 344 -28.44 47.37 14.15
N THR A 345 -28.07 47.04 12.91
CA THR A 345 -27.08 46.00 12.61
C THR A 345 -25.66 46.51 12.89
N CYS A 346 -25.31 47.71 12.43
CA CYS A 346 -23.98 48.26 12.61
C CYS A 346 -24.09 49.68 13.14
N PRO A 347 -23.68 49.94 14.40
CA PRO A 347 -23.67 51.28 14.96
C PRO A 347 -22.98 52.27 14.02
N CYS A 348 -23.50 53.50 13.94
CA CYS A 348 -22.90 54.53 13.10
C CYS A 348 -21.47 54.83 13.56
N LEU A 349 -20.53 54.93 12.62
CA LEU A 349 -19.17 55.32 12.94
C LEU A 349 -19.14 56.76 13.43
N SER A 350 -18.21 57.07 14.31
CA SER A 350 -18.02 58.42 14.85
C SER A 350 -17.35 59.38 13.87
N THR A 351 -16.76 58.86 12.79
CA THR A 351 -16.17 59.61 11.68
C THR A 351 -16.30 58.81 10.37
N GLY A 352 -16.47 59.52 9.25
CA GLY A 352 -16.40 58.94 7.92
C GLY A 352 -17.38 57.80 7.62
N ASP A 353 -18.51 57.66 8.35
CA ASP A 353 -19.49 56.62 8.05
C ASP A 353 -20.06 56.82 6.63
N PRO A 354 -19.93 55.83 5.72
CA PRO A 354 -20.41 55.97 4.34
C PRO A 354 -21.94 56.12 4.23
N ARG A 355 -22.67 55.86 5.32
CA ARG A 355 -24.12 56.00 5.44
C ARG A 355 -24.57 57.32 6.04
N ALA A 356 -23.65 58.15 6.53
CA ALA A 356 -23.98 59.43 7.16
C ALA A 356 -24.77 60.34 6.20
N GLY A 357 -25.95 60.81 6.63
CA GLY A 357 -26.83 61.68 5.84
C GLY A 357 -27.67 60.98 4.78
N LYS A 358 -27.61 59.64 4.68
CA LYS A 358 -28.39 58.83 3.71
C LYS A 358 -29.64 58.18 4.31
N GLY A 359 -29.97 58.51 5.57
CA GLY A 359 -31.15 58.03 6.28
C GLY A 359 -30.88 56.91 7.30
N GLN A 360 -29.83 56.11 7.11
CA GLN A 360 -29.45 55.06 8.08
C GLN A 360 -28.67 55.63 9.26
N CYS A 361 -27.81 56.63 9.00
CA CYS A 361 -27.05 57.33 10.01
C CYS A 361 -27.25 58.86 9.90
N PRO A 362 -27.28 59.58 11.04
CA PRO A 362 -27.26 61.04 11.03
C PRO A 362 -26.10 61.59 10.20
N ALA A 363 -26.30 62.73 9.54
CA ALA A 363 -25.21 63.46 8.89
C ALA A 363 -24.22 64.00 9.94
N TYR A 364 -22.95 64.18 9.55
CA TYR A 364 -22.01 64.94 10.37
C TYR A 364 -22.27 66.44 10.24
N CYS A 365 -22.19 67.18 11.34
CA CYS A 365 -22.32 68.64 11.30
C CYS A 365 -21.12 69.25 10.55
N THR A 366 -21.36 70.17 9.62
CA THR A 366 -20.31 70.77 8.76
C THR A 366 -20.05 72.25 9.04
N SER A 367 -20.93 72.93 9.79
CA SER A 367 -20.83 74.36 10.12
C SER A 367 -21.69 74.77 11.32
N GLU A 368 -21.42 75.97 11.85
CA GLU A 368 -22.09 76.59 13.01
C GLU A 368 -23.59 76.89 12.79
N ASP A 369 -24.02 77.12 11.54
CA ASP A 369 -25.41 77.48 11.20
C ASP A 369 -26.30 76.25 10.86
N GLN A 370 -25.72 75.05 10.78
CA GLN A 370 -26.43 73.78 10.56
C GLN A 370 -26.73 72.89 11.79
N PRO A 371 -26.78 73.35 13.06
CA PRO A 371 -27.08 72.46 14.18
C PRO A 371 -28.58 72.40 14.53
N ASN A 372 -29.50 72.74 13.62
CA ASN A 372 -30.96 72.73 13.91
C ASN A 372 -31.69 71.43 13.51
N GLN A 373 -31.08 70.52 12.74
CA GLN A 373 -31.73 69.27 12.31
C GLN A 373 -30.77 68.08 12.42
N SER A 374 -30.83 67.37 13.55
CA SER A 374 -30.41 65.96 13.71
C SER A 374 -28.95 65.55 13.42
N CYS A 375 -28.01 66.46 13.14
CA CYS A 375 -26.61 66.09 12.86
C CYS A 375 -25.80 65.68 14.13
N VAL A 376 -24.74 64.90 13.92
CA VAL A 376 -23.78 64.46 14.96
C VAL A 376 -22.41 65.10 14.76
N CYS A 377 -21.69 65.38 15.85
CA CYS A 377 -20.34 65.94 15.75
C CYS A 377 -19.35 64.83 15.34
N ASP A 378 -18.59 65.07 14.27
CA ASP A 378 -17.51 64.19 13.84
C ASP A 378 -16.44 64.16 14.95
N SER A 379 -16.03 62.96 15.37
CA SER A 379 -15.01 62.78 16.40
C SER A 379 -13.58 62.93 15.89
N ASN A 380 -13.38 63.08 14.57
CA ASN A 380 -12.07 63.35 13.98
C ASN A 380 -11.57 64.76 14.38
N PRO A 381 -10.41 64.88 15.06
CA PRO A 381 -9.84 66.17 15.44
C PRO A 381 -9.57 67.13 14.27
N ASN A 382 -9.39 66.58 13.07
CA ASN A 382 -9.12 67.33 11.84
C ASN A 382 -10.34 67.49 10.94
N ALA A 383 -11.55 67.21 11.44
CA ALA A 383 -12.76 67.43 10.64
C ALA A 383 -12.91 68.91 10.29
N GLN A 384 -13.59 69.20 9.17
CA GLN A 384 -13.89 70.58 8.74
C GLN A 384 -14.54 71.41 9.85
N TYR A 385 -15.34 70.76 10.70
CA TYR A 385 -15.92 71.35 11.91
C TYR A 385 -15.43 70.56 13.14
N PRO A 386 -14.38 71.03 13.83
CA PRO A 386 -13.73 70.28 14.89
C PRO A 386 -14.68 69.83 16.01
N PRO A 387 -14.49 68.63 16.59
CA PRO A 387 -15.42 68.04 17.56
C PRO A 387 -15.73 68.94 18.74
N GLN A 388 -14.71 69.60 19.32
CA GLN A 388 -14.86 70.50 20.46
C GLN A 388 -15.67 71.74 20.09
N THR A 389 -15.38 72.34 18.94
CA THR A 389 -16.12 73.48 18.41
C THR A 389 -17.58 73.11 18.18
N CYS A 390 -17.81 72.01 17.46
CA CYS A 390 -19.13 71.44 17.19
C CYS A 390 -19.94 71.16 18.46
N GLN A 391 -19.37 70.46 19.43
CA GLN A 391 -20.06 70.15 20.68
C GLN A 391 -20.42 71.41 21.45
N SER A 392 -19.51 72.38 21.49
CA SER A 392 -19.73 73.61 22.25
C SER A 392 -20.79 74.51 21.62
N GLU A 393 -20.91 74.52 20.29
CA GLU A 393 -21.84 75.37 19.53
C GLU A 393 -23.20 74.70 19.27
N LYS A 394 -23.28 73.37 19.41
CA LYS A 394 -24.51 72.58 19.26
C LYS A 394 -25.62 73.11 20.18
N LYS A 395 -26.74 73.55 19.62
CA LYS A 395 -27.87 74.08 20.40
C LYS A 395 -28.55 72.97 21.21
N CYS A 396 -28.95 73.29 22.44
CA CYS A 396 -29.67 72.34 23.29
C CYS A 396 -31.05 72.01 22.71
N THR A 397 -31.40 70.73 22.69
CA THR A 397 -32.75 70.23 22.36
C THR A 397 -33.56 69.85 23.61
N ALA A 398 -32.88 69.64 24.73
CA ALA A 398 -33.52 69.27 25.98
C ALA A 398 -34.37 70.44 26.51
N ASN A 399 -35.55 70.10 27.04
CA ASN A 399 -36.48 71.08 27.58
C ASN A 399 -35.83 71.94 28.68
N SER A 400 -36.21 73.20 28.78
CA SER A 400 -35.65 74.18 29.72
C SER A 400 -35.72 73.80 31.21
N ASN A 401 -36.61 72.87 31.58
CA ASN A 401 -36.76 72.36 32.94
C ASN A 401 -35.88 71.13 33.25
N SER A 402 -35.08 70.68 32.30
CA SER A 402 -34.18 69.53 32.47
C SER A 402 -32.75 69.96 32.85
N THR A 403 -31.88 68.98 33.01
CA THR A 403 -30.45 69.17 33.28
C THR A 403 -29.63 68.44 32.23
N VAL A 404 -28.56 69.06 31.75
CA VAL A 404 -27.58 68.48 30.84
C VAL A 404 -26.19 68.55 31.46
N PRO A 405 -25.21 67.72 31.02
CA PRO A 405 -23.83 67.87 31.46
C PRO A 405 -23.32 69.28 31.18
N LYS A 406 -22.49 69.80 32.10
CA LYS A 406 -21.99 71.18 32.03
C LYS A 406 -21.33 71.43 30.67
N ASP A 407 -21.76 72.49 30.00
CA ASP A 407 -21.28 72.99 28.70
C ASP A 407 -21.40 72.00 27.52
N SER A 408 -22.27 70.98 27.64
CA SER A 408 -22.50 69.97 26.58
C SER A 408 -23.31 70.45 25.38
N CYS A 409 -23.99 71.59 25.50
CA CYS A 409 -24.72 72.25 24.43
C CYS A 409 -24.90 73.74 24.76
N THR A 410 -25.07 74.58 23.73
CA THR A 410 -25.35 76.01 23.89
C THR A 410 -26.85 76.25 24.10
N CYS A 411 -27.18 77.02 25.14
CA CYS A 411 -28.55 77.43 25.44
C CYS A 411 -29.18 78.19 24.26
N SER A 412 -30.48 78.04 24.06
CA SER A 412 -31.24 78.79 23.06
C SER A 412 -32.44 79.49 23.69
N ARG A 413 -33.10 80.38 22.96
CA ARG A 413 -34.29 81.10 23.42
C ARG A 413 -35.42 80.17 23.91
N THR A 414 -35.54 78.97 23.33
CA THR A 414 -36.62 78.02 23.66
C THR A 414 -36.16 76.87 24.54
N ASN A 415 -34.89 76.48 24.46
CA ASN A 415 -34.31 75.35 25.20
C ASN A 415 -33.06 75.78 25.98
N TYR A 416 -33.21 75.95 27.29
CA TYR A 416 -32.17 76.41 28.22
C TYR A 416 -32.08 75.54 29.50
N PRO A 417 -31.78 74.24 29.38
CA PRO A 417 -31.69 73.34 30.53
C PRO A 417 -30.56 73.76 31.50
N THR A 418 -30.64 73.31 32.75
CA THR A 418 -29.56 73.53 33.72
C THR A 418 -28.27 72.88 33.22
N GLY A 419 -27.16 73.62 33.21
CA GLY A 419 -25.85 73.12 32.74
C GLY A 419 -25.50 73.46 31.30
N CYS A 420 -26.42 74.04 30.50
CA CYS A 420 -26.07 74.50 29.15
C CYS A 420 -25.04 75.66 29.17
N LYS A 421 -24.23 75.75 28.12
CA LYS A 421 -23.29 76.84 27.87
C LYS A 421 -24.06 78.06 27.37
N CYS A 422 -23.75 79.23 27.90
CA CYS A 422 -24.39 80.47 27.44
C CYS A 422 -23.84 80.92 26.09
N PRO A 423 -24.70 81.40 25.17
CA PRO A 423 -24.25 82.00 23.92
C PRO A 423 -23.26 83.15 24.18
N THR A 424 -22.21 83.20 23.37
CA THR A 424 -21.23 84.30 23.37
C THR A 424 -21.73 85.51 22.59
N ASP A 425 -22.49 85.29 21.51
CA ASP A 425 -23.22 86.36 20.83
C ASP A 425 -24.33 86.88 21.75
N SER A 426 -24.21 88.16 22.13
CA SER A 426 -25.15 88.81 23.03
C SER A 426 -26.56 88.77 22.47
N SER A 427 -26.75 88.83 21.14
CA SER A 427 -28.07 88.81 20.50
C SER A 427 -28.89 87.53 20.83
N GLN A 428 -28.20 86.43 21.09
CA GLN A 428 -28.79 85.11 21.36
C GLN A 428 -29.19 84.90 22.83
N LEU A 429 -28.82 85.82 23.73
CA LEU A 429 -29.24 85.78 25.13
C LEU A 429 -30.70 86.15 25.34
N ASN A 430 -31.34 86.78 24.34
CA ASN A 430 -32.73 87.21 24.46
C ASN A 430 -33.69 86.03 24.68
N GLY A 431 -34.47 86.10 25.77
CA GLY A 431 -35.38 85.03 26.20
C GLY A 431 -34.76 83.92 27.04
N ILE A 432 -33.46 83.97 27.33
CA ILE A 432 -32.79 83.04 28.26
C ILE A 432 -32.77 83.70 29.67
N PRO A 433 -33.28 83.05 30.72
CA PRO A 433 -33.36 83.65 32.05
C PRO A 433 -31.99 83.82 32.71
N GLN A 434 -31.89 84.80 33.62
CA GLN A 434 -30.65 85.17 34.31
C GLN A 434 -30.03 84.02 35.12
N ASN A 435 -30.86 83.18 35.73
CA ASN A 435 -30.42 82.03 36.52
C ASN A 435 -29.85 80.87 35.68
N ARG A 436 -29.91 80.99 34.34
CA ARG A 436 -29.24 80.08 33.40
C ARG A 436 -28.02 80.75 32.79
N CYS A 437 -28.18 81.98 32.34
CA CYS A 437 -27.10 82.78 31.79
C CYS A 437 -27.02 84.13 32.49
N GLU A 438 -25.91 84.35 33.20
CA GLU A 438 -25.61 85.60 33.88
C GLU A 438 -25.68 86.79 32.92
N CYS A 439 -26.01 87.96 33.46
CA CYS A 439 -26.09 89.18 32.67
C CYS A 439 -24.69 89.63 32.22
N LEU A 440 -24.56 90.02 30.95
CA LEU A 440 -23.33 90.61 30.46
C LEU A 440 -23.09 91.97 31.12
N LYS A 441 -21.81 92.34 31.30
CA LYS A 441 -21.41 93.61 31.95
C LYS A 441 -21.79 94.84 31.14
N THR A 442 -21.95 94.71 29.82
CA THR A 442 -22.32 95.76 28.89
C THR A 442 -23.07 95.15 27.70
N GLY A 443 -24.07 95.84 27.17
CA GLY A 443 -24.73 95.44 25.92
C GLY A 443 -25.52 94.12 25.99
N ASP A 444 -25.97 93.70 27.18
CA ASP A 444 -26.90 92.57 27.31
C ASP A 444 -28.27 92.99 26.74
N PRO A 445 -28.85 92.26 25.76
CA PRO A 445 -30.14 92.62 25.20
C PRO A 445 -31.30 92.46 26.20
N ARG A 446 -31.08 91.81 27.34
CA ARG A 446 -32.07 91.65 28.41
C ARG A 446 -32.06 92.80 29.44
N ALA A 447 -31.26 93.84 29.21
CA ALA A 447 -31.17 95.00 30.09
C ALA A 447 -32.51 95.78 30.16
N ASN A 448 -32.73 96.51 31.25
CA ASN A 448 -33.99 97.21 31.58
C ASN A 448 -35.17 96.24 31.79
N GLY A 449 -34.90 95.10 32.45
CA GLY A 449 -35.90 94.10 32.77
C GLY A 449 -35.30 92.94 33.56
N ILE A 450 -34.92 91.87 32.86
CA ILE A 450 -34.30 90.67 33.46
C ILE A 450 -32.87 90.98 33.94
N CYS A 451 -32.14 91.84 33.21
CA CYS A 451 -30.80 92.30 33.59
C CYS A 451 -30.81 93.78 34.03
N PRO A 452 -29.92 94.18 34.95
CA PRO A 452 -29.75 95.58 35.33
C PRO A 452 -29.48 96.48 34.13
N ALA A 453 -30.00 97.71 34.19
CA ALA A 453 -29.68 98.74 33.21
C ALA A 453 -28.16 99.03 33.24
N TYR A 454 -27.52 99.05 32.08
CA TYR A 454 -26.14 99.51 31.98
C TYR A 454 -26.11 101.04 31.88
N CYS A 455 -25.27 101.66 32.69
CA CYS A 455 -25.09 103.12 32.65
C CYS A 455 -24.26 103.48 31.42
N ILE A 456 -24.89 104.07 30.42
CA ILE A 456 -24.18 104.61 29.25
C ILE A 456 -23.48 105.89 29.70
N LYS A 457 -22.19 106.03 29.40
CA LYS A 457 -21.42 107.23 29.74
C LYS A 457 -22.09 108.46 29.12
N GLY A 458 -22.78 109.26 29.93
CA GLY A 458 -23.55 110.44 29.50
C GLY A 458 -25.06 110.38 29.72
N GLN A 459 -25.64 109.25 30.17
CA GLN A 459 -27.05 109.17 30.58
C GLN A 459 -27.18 108.62 32.01
N VAL A 460 -27.79 109.40 32.90
CA VAL A 460 -28.14 109.00 34.27
C VAL A 460 -29.65 108.79 34.33
N THR A 461 -30.09 107.54 34.40
CA THR A 461 -31.43 107.15 34.86
C THR A 461 -31.34 106.56 36.27
N ALA A 462 -32.45 106.64 37.00
CA ALA A 462 -32.54 106.54 38.47
C ALA A 462 -32.08 105.21 39.12
N ASN A 463 -31.69 104.20 38.34
CA ASN A 463 -31.30 102.87 38.86
C ASN A 463 -29.79 102.56 38.74
N CYS A 464 -28.96 103.59 38.50
CA CYS A 464 -27.50 103.44 38.47
C CYS A 464 -26.89 103.66 39.87
N GLU A 465 -26.76 102.62 40.68
CA GLU A 465 -25.94 102.70 41.91
C GLU A 465 -24.44 102.83 41.53
N ARG A 466 -23.83 103.95 41.94
CA ARG A 466 -22.37 104.14 41.86
C ARG A 466 -21.66 103.20 42.83
N ARG A 467 -20.64 102.46 42.36
CA ARG A 467 -19.65 101.86 43.24
C ARG A 467 -19.00 102.95 44.10
N ASN A 468 -19.08 102.74 45.40
CA ASN A 468 -18.56 103.58 46.47
C ASN A 468 -17.02 103.59 46.42
N TYR A 469 -16.39 104.70 46.03
CA TYR A 469 -14.93 104.88 46.03
C TYR A 469 -14.42 105.20 47.45
N ALA A 470 -14.75 104.34 48.42
CA ALA A 470 -14.26 104.47 49.79
C ALA A 470 -12.73 104.33 49.90
N SER A 471 -12.05 103.78 48.88
CA SER A 471 -10.59 103.63 48.85
C SER A 471 -9.82 104.86 48.35
N LEU A 472 -10.45 105.85 47.72
CA LEU A 472 -9.74 107.07 47.26
C LEU A 472 -9.62 108.14 48.34
N ILE A 473 -10.54 108.18 49.31
CA ILE A 473 -10.52 109.17 50.41
C ILE A 473 -9.39 108.84 51.41
N GLN A 474 -9.02 107.57 51.55
CA GLN A 474 -7.91 107.17 52.41
C GLN A 474 -6.54 107.52 51.81
N TYR A 475 -6.44 107.67 50.48
CA TYR A 475 -5.21 108.08 49.80
C TYR A 475 -4.98 109.60 49.82
N ILE A 476 -6.06 110.40 49.86
CA ILE A 476 -5.96 111.87 49.93
C ILE A 476 -5.64 112.33 51.37
N ASN A 477 -6.15 111.65 52.40
CA ASN A 477 -5.85 112.00 53.79
C ASN A 477 -4.42 111.65 54.24
N LEU A 478 -3.69 110.79 53.51
CA LEU A 478 -2.26 110.54 53.78
C LEU A 478 -1.33 111.58 53.16
N LEU A 479 -1.80 112.36 52.17
CA LEU A 479 -1.00 113.38 51.47
C LEU A 479 -1.09 114.77 52.12
N VAL A 480 -2.08 115.02 52.99
CA VAL A 480 -2.28 116.34 53.62
C VAL A 480 -1.56 116.50 54.96
N THR A 481 -1.12 115.41 55.61
CA THR A 481 -0.41 115.46 56.91
C THR A 481 1.12 115.61 56.82
N VAL A 482 1.70 115.73 55.62
CA VAL A 482 3.15 115.93 55.42
C VAL A 482 3.51 117.40 55.11
N HIS A 483 2.55 118.32 55.07
CA HIS A 483 2.82 119.76 54.91
C HIS A 483 1.91 120.62 55.80
N VAL A 484 2.07 120.52 57.12
CA VAL A 484 2.04 121.64 58.09
C VAL A 484 2.92 121.27 59.28
#